data_AF-A0A841ECY6-F1
#
_entry.id   AF-A0A841ECY6-F1
#
_cell.length_a   1.000
_cell.length_b   1.000
_cell.length_c   1.000
_cell.angle_alpha   90.00
_cell.angle_beta   90.00
_cell.angle_gamma   90.00
#
_symmetry.space_group_name_H-M   'P 1'
#
loop_
_entity.id
_entity.type
_entity.pdbx_description
1 polymer ?
#
loop_
_entity_poly.entity_id
_entity_poly.type
_entity_poly.pdbx_seq_one_letter_code
_entity_poly.pdbx_strand_id
1 'polypeptide(L)' 'MPLPNRDLAAAAVDTANANGRGLQRRAAGCAAVVLGSTTTVAGAKKALAQAHLGDEIRAAAEQLIDQLAENTEKETHP' A
#
# COMPACT_ATOMS: atom_id res chain seq x y z
N MET A 1 6.81 -15.05 8.65
CA MET A 1 6.48 -13.79 9.34
C MET A 1 5.94 -12.85 8.28
N PRO A 2 4.83 -12.13 8.50
CA PRO A 2 4.41 -11.08 7.57
C PRO A 2 5.57 -10.08 7.42
N LEU A 3 5.89 -9.69 6.19
CA LEU A 3 6.92 -8.70 5.92
C LEU A 3 6.63 -7.43 6.76
N PRO A 4 7.65 -6.82 7.38
CA PRO A 4 7.46 -5.54 8.04
C PRO A 4 6.88 -4.55 7.03
N ASN A 5 5.94 -3.71 7.46
CA ASN A 5 5.29 -2.68 6.63
C ASN A 5 6.28 -1.84 5.80
N ARG A 6 7.55 -1.76 6.23
CA ARG A 6 8.65 -1.14 5.50
C ARG A 6 8.90 -1.76 4.11
N ASP A 7 8.82 -3.07 3.98
CA ASP A 7 9.02 -3.78 2.71
C ASP A 7 7.79 -3.62 1.81
N LEU A 8 6.58 -3.66 2.40
CA LEU A 8 5.33 -3.33 1.68
C LEU A 8 5.35 -1.87 1.18
N ALA A 9 5.88 -0.94 1.97
CA ALA A 9 6.03 0.45 1.58
C ALA A 9 7.02 0.61 0.41
N ALA A 10 8.14 -0.12 0.42
CA ALA A 10 9.08 -0.15 -0.69
C ALA A 10 8.42 -0.68 -1.98
N ALA A 11 7.70 -1.79 -1.91
CA ALA A 11 6.97 -2.34 -3.04
C ALA A 11 5.89 -1.38 -3.58
N ALA A 12 5.23 -0.63 -2.70
CA ALA A 12 4.30 0.43 -3.10
C ALA A 12 5.01 1.59 -3.80
N VAL A 13 6.21 1.99 -3.36
CA VAL A 13 7.04 2.98 -4.06
C VAL A 13 7.45 2.49 -5.45
N ASP A 14 7.87 1.24 -5.58
CA ASP A 14 8.23 0.64 -6.87
C ASP A 14 7.04 0.64 -7.83
N THR A 15 5.86 0.28 -7.31
CA THR A 15 4.60 0.36 -8.05
C THR A 15 4.29 1.79 -8.50
N ALA A 16 4.51 2.78 -7.62
CA ALA A 16 4.32 4.19 -7.96
C ALA A 16 5.29 4.65 -9.07
N ASN A 17 6.54 4.20 -9.02
CA ASN A 17 7.55 4.53 -10.02
C ASN A 17 7.24 3.88 -11.38
N ALA A 18 6.78 2.62 -11.38
CA ALA A 18 6.43 1.88 -12.59
C ALA A 18 5.22 2.48 -13.35
N ASN A 19 4.24 3.02 -12.62
CA ASN A 19 3.01 3.54 -13.23
C ASN A 19 3.11 5.00 -13.73
N GLY A 20 4.22 5.71 -13.47
CA GLY A 20 4.50 7.02 -14.07
C GLY A 20 3.58 8.17 -13.62
N ARG A 21 2.42 8.36 -14.26
CA ARG A 21 1.43 9.42 -13.94
C ARG A 21 0.02 8.82 -13.90
N GLY A 22 -0.85 9.39 -13.07
CA GLY A 22 -2.27 9.00 -13.01
C GLY A 22 -2.70 8.52 -11.62
N LEU A 23 -3.89 7.92 -11.58
CA LEU A 23 -4.54 7.46 -10.36
C LEU A 23 -3.70 6.39 -9.65
N GLN A 24 -3.21 5.38 -10.36
CA GLN A 24 -2.39 4.31 -9.78
C GLN A 24 -1.13 4.85 -9.10
N ARG A 25 -0.46 5.84 -9.71
CA ARG A 25 0.74 6.45 -9.12
C ARG A 25 0.43 7.18 -7.80
N ARG A 26 -0.71 7.88 -7.74
CA ARG A 26 -1.18 8.58 -6.53
C ARG A 26 -1.58 7.58 -5.44
N ALA A 27 -2.34 6.56 -5.81
CA ALA A 27 -2.76 5.49 -4.91
C ALA A 27 -1.56 4.75 -4.31
N ALA A 28 -0.59 4.38 -5.15
CA ALA A 28 0.65 3.73 -4.73
C ALA A 28 1.51 4.61 -3.83
N GLY A 29 1.61 5.91 -4.13
CA GLY A 29 2.26 6.87 -3.22
C GLY A 29 1.56 6.99 -1.87
N CYS A 30 0.21 7.00 -1.85
CA CYS A 30 -0.55 7.05 -0.60
C CYS A 30 -0.34 5.78 0.23
N ALA A 31 -0.42 4.60 -0.42
CA ALA A 31 -0.14 3.31 0.19
C ALA A 31 1.26 3.27 0.82
N ALA A 32 2.28 3.72 0.08
CA ALA A 32 3.65 3.79 0.58
C ALA A 32 3.78 4.66 1.85
N VAL A 33 3.14 5.84 1.86
CA VAL A 33 3.16 6.74 3.02
C VAL A 33 2.47 6.11 4.23
N VAL A 34 1.26 5.57 4.07
CA VAL A 34 0.54 5.01 5.22
C VAL A 34 1.21 3.74 5.75
N LEU A 35 1.74 2.88 4.87
CA LEU A 35 2.53 1.71 5.26
C LEU A 35 3.82 2.13 5.95
N GLY A 36 4.54 3.12 5.44
CA GLY A 36 5.77 3.63 6.08
C GLY A 36 5.54 4.32 7.43
N SER A 37 4.34 4.87 7.65
CA SER A 37 3.97 5.56 8.90
C SER A 37 3.36 4.64 9.97
N THR A 38 3.10 3.37 9.64
CA THR A 38 2.41 2.43 10.52
C THR A 38 3.15 1.10 10.63
N THR A 39 2.87 0.33 11.69
CA THR A 39 3.51 -0.97 11.93
C THR A 39 2.67 -2.16 11.49
N THR A 40 1.40 -1.95 11.14
CA THR A 40 0.48 -3.00 10.69
C THR A 40 -0.32 -2.55 9.47
N VAL A 41 -0.73 -3.51 8.63
CA VAL A 41 -1.62 -3.26 7.48
C VAL A 41 -2.96 -2.67 7.93
N ALA A 42 -3.52 -3.14 9.04
CA ALA A 42 -4.74 -2.59 9.62
C ALA A 42 -4.58 -1.12 10.04
N GLY A 43 -3.42 -0.76 10.59
CA GLY A 43 -3.07 0.63 10.90
C GLY A 43 -2.98 1.50 9.64
N ALA A 44 -2.33 0.99 8.60
CA ALA A 44 -2.21 1.68 7.31
C ALA A 44 -3.58 1.98 6.70
N LYS A 45 -4.49 0.99 6.69
CA LYS A 45 -5.87 1.17 6.21
C LYS A 45 -6.64 2.22 7.01
N LYS A 46 -6.53 2.21 8.34
CA LYS A 46 -7.15 3.25 9.18
C LYS A 46 -6.61 4.64 8.87
N ALA A 47 -5.30 4.78 8.70
CA ALA A 47 -4.69 6.06 8.33
C ALA A 47 -5.17 6.53 6.94
N LEU A 48 -5.33 5.60 6.00
CA LEU A 48 -5.82 5.89 4.66
C LEU A 48 -7.29 6.33 4.64
N ALA A 49 -8.12 5.73 5.49
CA ALA A 49 -9.52 6.12 5.68
C ALA A 49 -9.66 7.53 6.28
N GLN A 50 -8.71 7.96 7.13
CA GLN A 50 -8.68 9.31 7.69
C GLN A 50 -8.04 10.35 6.77
N ALA A 51 -7.34 9.93 5.71
CA ALA A 51 -6.75 10.83 4.75
C ALA A 51 -7.82 11.49 3.86
N HIS A 52 -7.68 12.79 3.61
CA HIS A 52 -8.51 13.56 2.69
C HIS A 52 -8.15 13.25 1.22
N LEU A 53 -8.34 11.99 0.82
CA LEU A 53 -8.15 11.48 -0.53
C LEU A 53 -9.50 11.39 -1.26
N GLY A 54 -9.47 11.52 -2.59
CA GLY A 54 -10.64 11.18 -3.40
C GLY A 54 -10.97 9.70 -3.31
N ASP A 55 -12.25 9.34 -3.35
CA ASP A 55 -12.71 7.96 -3.08
C ASP A 55 -12.06 6.93 -4.00
N GLU A 56 -11.82 7.26 -5.27
CA GLU A 56 -11.16 6.35 -6.21
C GLU A 56 -9.69 6.10 -5.86
N ILE A 57 -8.97 7.13 -5.38
CA ILE A 57 -7.57 7.00 -4.94
C ILE A 57 -7.51 6.17 -3.67
N ARG A 58 -8.45 6.40 -2.74
CA ARG A 58 -8.54 5.63 -1.49
C ARG A 58 -8.79 4.15 -1.80
N ALA A 59 -9.80 3.85 -2.61
CA ALA A 59 -10.13 2.47 -2.99
C ALA A 59 -8.95 1.77 -3.69
N ALA A 60 -8.29 2.45 -4.64
CA ALA A 60 -7.14 1.88 -5.33
C ALA A 60 -5.93 1.66 -4.40
N ALA A 61 -5.73 2.54 -3.41
CA ALA A 61 -4.65 2.37 -2.44
C ALA A 61 -4.94 1.24 -1.45
N GLU A 62 -6.20 1.09 -1.00
CA GLU A 62 -6.61 -0.07 -0.17
C GLU A 62 -6.41 -1.38 -0.92
N GLN A 63 -6.86 -1.46 -2.17
CA GLN A 63 -6.68 -2.64 -3.02
C GLN A 63 -5.19 -2.98 -3.21
N LEU A 64 -4.34 -1.97 -3.42
CA LEU A 64 -2.91 -2.20 -3.56
C LEU A 64 -2.29 -2.73 -2.26
N ILE A 65 -2.66 -2.16 -1.11
CA ILE A 65 -2.19 -2.63 0.20
C ILE A 65 -2.57 -4.11 0.40
N ASP A 66 -3.81 -4.48 0.05
CA ASP A 66 -4.27 -5.86 0.15
C ASP A 66 -3.51 -6.81 -0.78
N GLN A 67 -3.32 -6.43 -2.04
CA GLN A 67 -2.54 -7.23 -2.99
C GLN A 67 -1.09 -7.45 -2.52
N LEU A 68 -0.44 -6.42 -1.97
CA LEU A 68 0.92 -6.52 -1.46
C LEU A 68 0.98 -7.41 -0.20
N ALA A 69 -0.01 -7.30 0.68
CA ALA A 69 -0.12 -8.14 1.88
C ALA A 69 -0.37 -9.62 1.51
N GLU A 70 -1.28 -9.90 0.57
CA GLU A 70 -1.57 -11.26 0.09
C GLU A 70 -0.39 -11.91 -0.64
N ASN A 71 0.34 -11.16 -1.47
CA ASN A 71 1.52 -11.68 -2.16
C ASN A 71 2.64 -12.06 -1.17
N THR A 72 2.75 -11.34 -0.05
CA THR A 72 3.69 -11.68 1.03
C THR A 72 3.36 -13.02 1.67
N GLU A 73 2.08 -13.30 1.92
CA GLU A 73 1.65 -14.57 2.50
C GLU A 73 1.93 -15.75 1.56
N LYS A 74 1.77 -15.53 0.24
CA LYS A 74 2.03 -16.56 -0.79
C LYS A 74 3.52 -16.89 -0.96
N GLU A 75 4.42 -15.92 -0.87
CA GLU A 75 5.87 -16.19 -0.98
C GLU A 75 6.45 -16.90 0.26
N THR A 76 5.72 -16.92 1.38
CA THR A 76 6.18 -17.57 2.63
C THR A 76 5.72 -19.03 2.77
N HIS A 77 5.06 -19.62 1.76
CA HIS A 77 4.69 -21.03 1.72
C HIS A 77 5.10 -21.70 0.39
N PRO A 78 6.37 -22.12 0.25
CA PRO A 78 6.76 -23.22 -0.63
C PRO A 78 6.49 -24.61 -0.01
#